data_AF-A0A378IC17-F1
#
_entry.id   AF-A0A378IC17-F1
#
_cell.length_a   1.000
_cell.length_b   1.000
_cell.length_c   1.000
_cell.angle_alpha   90.00
_cell.angle_beta   90.00
_cell.angle_gamma   90.00
#
_symmetry.space_group_name_H-M   'P 1'
#
loop_
_entity.id
_entity.type
_entity.pdbx_description
1 polymer ?
#
loop_
_entity_poly.entity_id
_entity_poly.type
_entity_poly.pdbx_seq_one_letter_code
_entity_poly.pdbx_strand_id
1 'polypeptide(L)'
;MTGFFSSRVQPSPENQQEVQNWYFIPVFEQFTNPSAENQRMWHFASQGNIVRQFFTSTEALKKAMSPRLRAHQAVSCYKVLLSSEQEAALTKANNNTALFTGPVNIGAANIRSLIILREQISEILNPYFLEPISAAATCAA
;
A
#
# COMPACT_ATOMS: atom_id res chain seq x y z
N MET A 1 -24.97 41.73 -15.25
CA MET A 1 -25.21 40.27 -15.18
C MET A 1 -24.72 39.67 -16.49
N THR A 2 -23.52 39.12 -16.50
CA THR A 2 -22.95 38.40 -17.66
C THR A 2 -22.19 37.19 -17.10
N GLY A 3 -22.59 36.02 -17.57
CA GLY A 3 -22.27 34.73 -16.98
C GLY A 3 -20.83 34.30 -17.21
N PHE A 4 -20.24 33.74 -16.16
CA PHE A 4 -19.01 32.96 -16.23
C PHE A 4 -19.38 31.50 -16.52
N PHE A 5 -19.13 31.02 -17.73
CA PHE A 5 -19.12 29.58 -18.01
C PHE A 5 -17.80 29.00 -17.48
N SER A 6 -17.84 28.38 -16.29
CA SER A 6 -16.80 27.45 -15.88
C SER A 6 -16.95 26.16 -16.67
N SER A 7 -16.13 25.97 -17.69
CA SER A 7 -15.94 24.67 -18.33
C SER A 7 -15.42 23.69 -17.29
N ARG A 8 -16.30 22.86 -16.73
CA ARG A 8 -15.89 21.61 -16.07
C ARG A 8 -15.21 20.79 -17.16
N VAL A 9 -13.89 20.69 -17.06
CA VAL A 9 -13.12 19.66 -17.75
C VAL A 9 -13.66 18.33 -17.22
N GLN A 10 -14.55 17.69 -17.98
CA GLN A 10 -14.85 16.28 -17.82
C GLN A 10 -13.57 15.51 -18.13
N PRO A 11 -13.05 14.69 -17.21
CA PRO A 11 -11.96 13.79 -17.57
C PRO A 11 -12.47 12.80 -18.62
N SER A 12 -11.76 12.76 -19.76
CA SER A 12 -11.95 11.78 -20.84
C SER A 12 -11.79 10.35 -20.30
N PRO A 13 -12.59 9.36 -20.75
CA PRO A 13 -12.51 7.98 -20.29
C PRO A 13 -11.34 7.17 -20.89
N GLU A 14 -10.49 7.74 -21.74
CA GLU A 14 -9.53 6.97 -22.55
C GLU A 14 -8.09 6.87 -22.02
N ASN A 15 -7.81 7.30 -20.80
CA ASN A 15 -6.50 7.06 -20.16
C ASN A 15 -6.65 6.72 -18.67
N GLN A 16 -7.54 5.79 -18.35
CA GLN A 16 -7.44 5.05 -17.08
C GLN A 16 -6.33 4.01 -17.25
N GLN A 17 -5.09 4.47 -17.29
CA GLN A 17 -3.96 3.66 -16.89
C GLN A 17 -4.34 3.18 -15.49
N GLU A 18 -4.65 1.88 -15.31
CA GLU A 18 -5.06 1.31 -14.03
C GLU A 18 -4.07 1.81 -12.99
N VAL A 19 -4.51 2.79 -12.18
CA VAL A 19 -3.66 3.36 -11.15
C VAL A 19 -3.47 2.21 -10.18
N GLN A 20 -2.28 1.63 -10.21
CA GLN A 20 -1.96 0.50 -9.38
C GLN A 20 -2.13 0.92 -7.92
N ASN A 21 -3.20 0.44 -7.28
CA ASN A 21 -3.58 0.88 -5.94
C ASN A 21 -2.65 0.22 -4.91
N TRP A 22 -1.65 0.99 -4.49
CA TRP A 22 -0.73 0.61 -3.42
C TRP A 22 -1.39 0.81 -2.06
N TYR A 23 -1.25 -0.19 -1.20
CA TYR A 23 -1.68 -0.11 0.18
C TYR A 23 -0.48 -0.15 1.13
N PHE A 24 -0.63 0.51 2.26
CA PHE A 24 0.40 0.61 3.29
C PHE A 24 -0.10 -0.08 4.55
N ILE A 25 0.62 -1.11 5.00
CA ILE A 25 0.24 -1.90 6.17
C ILE A 25 1.24 -1.60 7.29
N PRO A 26 0.81 -1.11 8.46
CA PRO A 26 1.71 -0.85 9.57
C PRO A 26 2.40 -2.14 10.03
N VAL A 27 3.68 -2.02 10.32
CA VAL A 27 4.49 -3.05 10.97
C VAL A 27 4.65 -2.65 12.43
N PHE A 28 4.20 -3.51 13.34
CA PHE A 28 4.33 -3.29 14.78
C PHE A 28 5.54 -4.02 15.36
N GLU A 29 6.11 -4.95 14.60
CA GLU A 29 7.25 -5.76 14.94
C GLU A 29 8.55 -4.96 14.76
N GLN A 30 9.49 -5.15 15.69
CA GLN A 30 10.81 -4.56 15.60
C GLN A 30 11.77 -5.58 14.96
N PHE A 31 12.22 -5.27 13.74
CA PHE A 31 13.31 -6.02 13.12
C PHE A 31 14.65 -5.42 13.56
N THR A 32 15.48 -6.22 14.24
CA THR A 32 16.82 -5.81 14.71
C THR A 32 17.79 -5.53 13.56
N ASN A 33 17.57 -6.13 12.38
CA ASN A 33 18.33 -5.87 11.16
C ASN A 33 17.36 -5.86 9.95
N PRO A 34 16.75 -4.71 9.64
CA PRO A 34 15.90 -4.58 8.46
C PRO A 34 16.79 -4.50 7.21
N SER A 35 17.03 -5.65 6.59
CA SER A 35 17.75 -5.77 5.32
C SER A 35 16.91 -6.56 4.32
N ALA A 36 17.16 -6.33 3.02
CA ALA A 36 16.49 -7.07 1.94
C ALA A 36 16.69 -8.59 2.05
N GLU A 37 17.84 -9.02 2.59
CA GLU A 37 18.24 -10.41 2.81
C GLU A 37 17.48 -11.09 3.97
N ASN A 38 16.85 -10.31 4.86
CA ASN A 38 16.09 -10.84 5.98
C ASN A 38 14.73 -11.39 5.53
N GLN A 39 14.72 -12.62 5.01
CA GLN A 39 13.52 -13.30 4.51
C GLN A 39 12.37 -13.35 5.50
N ARG A 40 12.66 -13.44 6.81
CA ARG A 40 11.64 -13.52 7.86
C ARG A 40 10.73 -12.29 7.89
N MET A 41 11.27 -11.12 7.55
CA MET A 41 10.52 -9.87 7.43
C MET A 41 9.39 -10.00 6.41
N TRP A 42 9.70 -10.52 5.22
CA TRP A 42 8.73 -10.70 4.14
C TRP A 42 7.72 -11.81 4.44
N HIS A 43 8.15 -12.90 5.09
CA HIS A 43 7.25 -13.98 5.49
C HIS A 43 6.28 -13.58 6.61
N PHE A 44 6.68 -12.69 7.52
CA PHE A 44 5.83 -12.22 8.59
C PHE A 44 4.57 -11.52 8.05
N ALA A 45 4.76 -10.66 7.06
CA ALA A 45 3.66 -10.01 6.35
C ALA A 45 2.73 -11.01 5.63
N SER A 46 3.23 -12.19 5.28
CA SER A 46 2.47 -13.21 4.55
C SER A 46 1.62 -14.15 5.39
N GLN A 47 1.59 -13.96 6.72
CA GLN A 47 0.74 -14.77 7.59
C GLN A 47 -0.74 -14.57 7.22
N GLY A 48 -1.42 -15.67 6.86
CA GLY A 48 -2.83 -15.63 6.50
C GLY A 48 -3.75 -15.44 7.72
N ASN A 49 -5.01 -15.09 7.48
CA ASN A 49 -6.07 -14.97 8.50
C ASN A 49 -5.80 -13.97 9.63
N ILE A 50 -4.90 -13.00 9.42
CA ILE A 50 -4.66 -11.90 10.34
C ILE A 50 -5.41 -10.67 9.84
N VAL A 51 -6.21 -10.06 10.72
CA VAL A 51 -6.86 -8.79 10.44
C VAL A 51 -5.81 -7.69 10.45
N ARG A 52 -5.70 -6.97 9.33
CA ARG A 52 -4.72 -5.90 9.13
C ARG A 52 -5.41 -4.58 8.80
N GLN A 53 -4.70 -3.49 9.07
CA GLN A 53 -5.06 -2.15 8.64
C GLN A 53 -4.35 -1.84 7.32
N PHE A 54 -5.10 -1.32 6.35
CA PHE A 54 -4.62 -0.96 5.02
C PHE A 54 -4.87 0.53 4.81
N PHE A 55 -3.80 1.30 4.72
CA PHE A 55 -3.86 2.72 4.45
C PHE A 55 -3.61 2.97 2.96
N THR A 56 -4.26 3.97 2.38
CA THR A 56 -4.07 4.34 0.97
C THR A 56 -2.87 5.25 0.74
N SER A 57 -2.28 5.80 1.80
CA SER A 57 -1.07 6.63 1.73
C SER A 57 -0.24 6.57 3.00
N THR A 58 1.05 6.94 2.90
CA THR A 58 1.92 7.03 4.08
C THR A 58 1.53 8.18 5.03
N GLU A 59 0.92 9.23 4.50
CA GLU A 59 0.42 10.38 5.25
C GLU A 59 -0.80 9.99 6.09
N ALA A 60 -1.74 9.22 5.52
CA ALA A 60 -2.87 8.67 6.25
C ALA A 60 -2.42 7.76 7.40
N LEU A 61 -1.43 6.90 7.13
CA LEU A 61 -0.80 6.06 8.15
C LEU A 61 -0.12 6.90 9.25
N LYS A 62 0.73 7.87 8.89
CA LYS A 62 1.42 8.75 9.84
C LYS A 62 0.42 9.47 10.74
N LYS A 63 -0.64 10.03 10.16
CA LYS A 63 -1.69 10.73 10.91
C LYS A 63 -2.42 9.81 11.88
N ALA A 64 -2.68 8.55 11.48
CA ALA A 64 -3.36 7.58 12.34
C ALA A 64 -2.46 7.06 13.46
N MET A 65 -1.15 6.93 13.22
CA MET A 65 -0.19 6.36 14.18
C MET A 65 0.49 7.41 15.06
N SER A 66 0.54 8.68 14.64
CA SER A 66 1.23 9.74 15.40
C SER A 66 0.81 9.88 16.86
N PRO A 67 -0.46 9.66 17.27
CA PRO A 67 -0.83 9.76 18.69
C PRO A 67 -0.24 8.63 19.55
N ARG A 68 0.23 7.55 18.92
CA ARG A 68 0.73 6.33 19.60
C ARG A 68 2.25 6.27 19.66
N LEU A 69 2.95 7.16 18.95
CA LEU A 69 4.41 7.17 18.89
C LEU A 69 4.98 8.02 20.01
N ARG A 70 5.95 7.46 20.74
CA ARG A 70 6.80 8.24 21.65
C ARG A 70 7.84 9.05 20.86
N ALA A 71 8.44 10.04 21.51
CA ALA A 71 9.61 10.72 20.97
C ALA A 71 10.66 9.68 20.53
N HIS A 72 11.15 9.79 19.30
CA HIS A 72 12.13 8.89 18.65
C HIS A 72 11.62 7.51 18.20
N GLN A 73 10.32 7.22 18.26
CA GLN A 73 9.79 6.00 17.63
C GLN A 73 9.52 6.20 16.13
N ALA A 74 9.85 5.19 15.34
CA ALA A 74 9.58 5.13 13.91
C ALA A 74 8.31 4.35 13.64
N VAL A 75 7.53 4.76 12.63
CA VAL A 75 6.51 3.88 12.03
C VAL A 75 7.16 3.14 10.88
N SER A 76 6.99 1.83 10.81
CA SER A 76 7.36 1.08 9.61
C SER A 76 6.09 0.56 8.94
N CYS A 77 6.10 0.42 7.62
CA CYS A 77 4.99 -0.18 6.89
C CYS A 77 5.44 -0.96 5.67
N TYR A 78 4.70 -2.02 5.34
CA TYR A 78 4.83 -2.68 4.06
C TYR A 78 4.05 -1.91 3.01
N LYS A 79 4.69 -1.65 1.86
CA LYS A 79 4.00 -1.23 0.64
C LYS A 79 3.61 -2.49 -0.12
N VAL A 80 2.31 -2.72 -0.24
CA VAL A 80 1.77 -3.95 -0.83
C VAL A 80 0.88 -3.62 -2.02
N LEU A 81 0.93 -4.52 -2.99
CA LEU A 81 0.00 -4.56 -4.08
C LEU A 81 -1.11 -5.55 -3.75
N LEU A 82 -2.36 -5.12 -3.85
CA LEU A 82 -3.51 -6.01 -3.78
C LEU A 82 -4.01 -6.33 -5.18
N SER A 83 -4.49 -7.55 -5.38
CA SER A 83 -5.29 -7.92 -6.55
C SER A 83 -6.67 -7.26 -6.49
N SER A 84 -7.32 -7.12 -7.63
CA SER A 84 -8.68 -6.55 -7.72
C SER A 84 -9.69 -7.29 -6.85
N GLU A 85 -9.55 -8.61 -6.68
CA GLU A 85 -10.41 -9.41 -5.79
C GLU A 85 -10.19 -9.06 -4.31
N GLN A 86 -8.93 -8.92 -3.89
CA GLN A 86 -8.59 -8.53 -2.52
C GLN A 86 -9.06 -7.10 -2.22
N GLU A 87 -8.90 -6.18 -3.18
CA GLU A 87 -9.37 -4.79 -3.07
C GLU A 87 -10.90 -4.72 -2.97
N ALA A 88 -11.62 -5.47 -3.81
CA ALA A 88 -13.07 -5.53 -3.77
C ALA A 88 -13.59 -6.09 -2.43
N ALA A 89 -12.96 -7.16 -1.92
CA ALA A 89 -13.29 -7.73 -0.62
C ALA A 89 -13.04 -6.73 0.53
N LEU A 90 -11.92 -6.01 0.47
CA LEU A 90 -11.52 -5.03 1.47
C LEU A 90 -12.46 -3.81 1.48
N THR A 91 -12.88 -3.35 0.30
CA THR A 91 -13.76 -2.19 0.11
C THR A 91 -15.20 -2.50 0.51
N LYS A 92 -15.71 -3.69 0.17
CA LYS A 92 -17.08 -4.11 0.53
C LYS A 92 -17.32 -4.12 2.06
N ALA A 93 -16.27 -4.33 2.84
CA ALA A 93 -16.33 -4.42 4.29
C ALA A 93 -16.14 -3.07 5.02
N ASN A 94 -15.82 -1.97 4.32
CA ASN A 94 -15.38 -0.73 4.95
C ASN A 94 -16.05 0.52 4.35
N ASN A 95 -16.42 1.46 5.22
CA ASN A 95 -17.03 2.75 4.82
C ASN A 95 -16.01 3.92 4.78
N ASN A 96 -14.76 3.69 5.16
CA ASN A 96 -13.71 4.72 5.23
C ASN A 96 -12.76 4.57 4.04
N THR A 97 -12.62 5.64 3.25
CA THR A 97 -11.82 5.65 2.02
C THR A 97 -10.31 5.82 2.25
N ALA A 98 -9.89 6.19 3.47
CA ALA A 98 -8.47 6.39 3.83
C ALA A 98 -7.86 5.23 4.61
N LEU A 99 -8.70 4.37 5.22
CA LEU A 99 -8.30 3.24 6.04
C LEU A 99 -9.31 2.12 5.88
N PHE A 100 -8.81 0.96 5.47
CA PHE A 100 -9.57 -0.27 5.44
C PHE A 100 -9.05 -1.24 6.50
N THR A 101 -9.94 -2.07 7.05
CA THR A 101 -9.56 -3.14 7.98
C THR A 101 -10.15 -4.46 7.51
N GLY A 102 -9.35 -5.51 7.47
CA GLY A 102 -9.84 -6.83 7.08
C GLY A 102 -8.78 -7.93 7.08
N PRO A 103 -9.21 -9.20 7.02
CA PRO A 103 -8.31 -10.33 6.84
C PRO A 103 -8.00 -10.52 5.35
N VAL A 104 -6.89 -9.95 4.89
CA VAL A 104 -6.38 -10.17 3.52
C VAL A 104 -5.09 -10.99 3.61
N ASN A 105 -5.07 -12.10 2.87
CA ASN A 105 -3.87 -12.92 2.70
C ASN A 105 -2.96 -12.24 1.69
N ILE A 106 -1.71 -11.97 2.06
CA ILE A 106 -0.76 -11.25 1.22
C ILE A 106 0.42 -12.18 0.96
N GLY A 107 0.79 -12.42 -0.29
CA GLY A 107 2.01 -13.18 -0.58
C GLY A 107 3.25 -12.30 -0.40
N ALA A 108 4.40 -12.89 -0.07
CA ALA A 108 5.66 -12.15 -0.04
C ALA A 108 5.96 -11.49 -1.40
N ALA A 109 5.57 -12.12 -2.50
CA ALA A 109 5.70 -11.58 -3.85
C ALA A 109 4.82 -10.35 -4.14
N ASN A 110 3.82 -10.07 -3.30
CA ASN A 110 2.95 -8.89 -3.42
C ASN A 110 3.47 -7.69 -2.63
N ILE A 111 4.52 -7.88 -1.83
CA ILE A 111 5.13 -6.82 -1.02
C ILE A 111 6.23 -6.17 -1.84
N ARG A 112 6.09 -4.90 -2.18
CA ARG A 112 7.11 -4.16 -2.92
C ARG A 112 8.31 -3.83 -2.05
N SER A 113 8.03 -3.34 -0.85
CA SER A 113 9.07 -2.78 0.02
C SER A 113 8.61 -2.67 1.47
N LEU A 114 9.59 -2.53 2.36
CA LEU A 114 9.41 -2.02 3.72
C LEU A 114 9.82 -0.54 3.73
N ILE A 115 8.92 0.33 4.18
CA ILE A 115 9.17 1.76 4.33
C ILE A 115 9.30 2.07 5.82
N ILE A 116 10.37 2.76 6.20
CA ILE A 116 10.61 3.24 7.56
C ILE A 116 10.39 4.76 7.57
N LEU A 117 9.37 5.19 8.28
CA LEU A 117 8.93 6.57 8.39
C LEU A 117 9.51 7.19 9.66
N ARG A 118 10.70 7.79 9.53
CA ARG A 118 11.38 8.63 10.55
C ARG A 118 11.43 10.08 10.08
N GLU A 119 12.36 10.88 10.61
CA GLU A 119 12.71 12.21 10.08
C GLU A 119 13.05 12.16 8.60
N GLN A 120 13.80 11.12 8.20
CA GLN A 120 14.04 10.76 6.81
C GLN A 120 13.30 9.46 6.49
N ILE A 121 12.67 9.42 5.32
CA ILE A 121 12.01 8.21 4.81
C ILE A 121 13.10 7.33 4.20
N SER A 122 13.17 6.07 4.65
CA SER A 122 13.96 5.04 3.97
C SER A 122 13.08 3.91 3.47
N GLU A 123 13.45 3.34 2.34
CA GLU A 123 12.71 2.26 1.67
C GLU A 123 13.67 1.10 1.37
N ILE A 124 13.28 -0.10 1.80
CA ILE A 124 14.01 -1.35 1.54
C ILE A 124 13.20 -2.16 0.56
N LEU A 125 13.73 -2.35 -0.64
CA LEU A 125 13.05 -3.11 -1.69
C LEU A 125 13.06 -4.61 -1.38
N ASN A 126 11.92 -5.26 -1.63
CA ASN A 126 11.79 -6.70 -1.50
C ASN A 126 12.36 -7.38 -2.75
N PRO A 127 13.41 -8.24 -2.62
CA PRO A 127 13.98 -8.96 -3.76
C PRO A 127 13.02 -10.01 -4.35
N TYR A 128 11.98 -10.40 -3.61
CA TYR A 128 10.99 -11.39 -4.04
C TYR A 128 9.77 -10.77 -4.73
N PHE A 129 9.72 -9.44 -4.86
CA PHE A 129 8.58 -8.78 -5.48
C PHE A 129 8.49 -9.14 -6.97
N LEU A 130 7.35 -9.71 -7.37
CA LEU A 130 7.05 -9.95 -8.77
C LEU A 130 6.18 -8.79 -9.25
N GLU A 131 6.77 -7.90 -10.07
CA GLU A 131 5.98 -6.88 -10.75
C GLU A 131 4.90 -7.60 -11.57
N PRO A 132 3.62 -7.25 -11.41
CA PRO A 132 2.59 -7.82 -12.26
C PRO A 132 2.92 -7.46 -13.70
N ILE A 133 3.11 -8.49 -14.53
CA ILE A 133 3.36 -8.30 -15.95
C ILE A 133 2.11 -7.61 -16.51
N SER A 134 2.25 -6.37 -16.95
CA SER A 134 1.15 -5.67 -17.61
C SER A 134 0.74 -6.49 -18.82
N ALA A 135 -0.53 -6.88 -18.88
CA ALA A 135 -1.09 -7.66 -20.00
C ALA A 135 -0.91 -6.97 -21.37
N ALA A 136 -0.56 -5.68 -21.38
CA ALA A 136 -0.21 -4.92 -22.58
C ALA A 136 1.12 -5.34 -23.24
N ALA A 137 1.98 -6.12 -22.56
CA ALA A 137 3.28 -6.55 -23.08
C ALA A 137 3.25 -7.85 -23.90
N THR A 138 2.09 -8.50 -24.08
CA THR A 138 2.01 -9.86 -24.68
C THR A 138 1.46 -9.89 -26.11
N CYS A 139 1.36 -8.75 -26.80
CA CYS A 139 0.91 -8.69 -28.20
C CYS A 139 1.99 -8.11 -29.11
N ALA A 140 3.13 -8.79 -29.22
CA ALA A 140 4.09 -8.57 -30.31
C ALA A 140 4.93 -9.84 -30.54
N ALA A 141 4.35 -10.83 -31.23
CA ALA A 141 5.09 -11.89 -31.90
C ALA A 141 4.31 -12.32 -33.14
#